data_AF-A0AAN7VJV0-F1
#
_entry.id   AF-A0AAN7VJV0-F1
#
_cell.length_a   1.000
_cell.length_b   1.000
_cell.length_c   1.000
_cell.angle_alpha   90.00
_cell.angle_beta   90.00
_cell.angle_gamma   90.00
#
_symmetry.space_group_name_H-M   'P 1'
#
loop_
_entity.id
_entity.type
_entity.pdbx_description
1 polymer ?
#
loop_
_entity_poly.entity_id
_entity_poly.type
_entity_poly.pdbx_seq_one_letter_code
_entity_poly.pdbx_strand_id
1 'polypeptide(L)'
;MYPLQNTEGKSGPRILFIDYCMMDFDTVRFTDLLKMFFIMTDILMIADDNIAISGEQLIINFQNIPASFFLQFTPEIFKKMTVCWGTAYPLRIKLCLCINAPLLVEKLYNTVCKPLMSKKIQNRVHVYSSQNMEKAYTHLPKPLFPERFGGHNGSHTTLTMEWKRTVENYRGWVMEDSSYKSNEKLRPNKPKTCNEEFGMEGTFRKLNLD
;
A
#
# COMPACT_ATOMS: atom_id res chain seq x y z
N MET A 1 2.23 -7.59 -7.40
CA MET A 1 2.63 -7.52 -5.97
C MET A 1 2.84 -8.92 -5.46
N TYR A 2 3.86 -9.13 -4.63
CA TYR A 2 4.11 -10.40 -3.94
C TYR A 2 5.05 -10.17 -2.75
N PRO A 3 4.97 -10.97 -1.67
CA PRO A 3 6.01 -11.00 -0.65
C PRO A 3 7.32 -11.56 -1.19
N LEU A 4 8.42 -11.03 -0.71
CA LEU A 4 9.73 -11.61 -0.90
C LEU A 4 9.97 -12.73 0.12
N GLN A 5 10.77 -13.72 -0.28
CA GLN A 5 10.93 -14.99 0.44
C GLN A 5 11.57 -14.79 1.82
N ASN A 6 12.63 -13.99 1.87
CA ASN A 6 13.40 -13.72 3.07
C ASN A 6 13.03 -12.36 3.68
N THR A 7 13.17 -12.27 5.00
CA THR A 7 13.04 -11.04 5.80
C THR A 7 14.37 -10.69 6.46
N GLU A 8 14.46 -9.53 7.11
CA GLU A 8 15.60 -9.20 7.96
C GLU A 8 15.58 -10.07 9.23
N GLY A 9 16.37 -11.14 9.23
CA GLY A 9 16.28 -12.20 10.23
C GLY A 9 15.02 -13.06 10.08
N LYS A 10 14.88 -14.09 10.93
CA LYS A 10 13.78 -15.08 10.82
C LYS A 10 12.39 -14.48 11.12
N SER A 11 12.33 -13.52 12.04
CA SER A 11 11.08 -12.90 12.51
C SER A 11 10.99 -11.42 12.11
N GLY A 12 11.71 -11.02 11.06
CA GLY A 12 11.65 -9.66 10.54
C GLY A 12 10.27 -9.33 9.94
N PRO A 13 9.97 -8.04 9.73
CA PRO A 13 8.76 -7.65 9.02
C PRO A 13 8.76 -8.22 7.60
N ARG A 14 7.58 -8.60 7.09
CA ARG A 14 7.47 -9.14 5.73
C ARG A 14 7.73 -8.04 4.70
N ILE A 15 8.59 -8.32 3.73
CA ILE A 15 8.88 -7.40 2.62
C ILE A 15 7.93 -7.69 1.48
N LEU A 16 7.13 -6.71 1.08
CA LEU A 16 6.21 -6.77 -0.07
C LEU A 16 6.80 -5.98 -1.21
N PHE A 17 7.00 -6.65 -2.35
CA PHE A 17 7.44 -6.01 -3.57
C PHE A 17 6.25 -5.75 -4.49
N ILE A 18 6.07 -4.48 -4.83
CA ILE A 18 4.98 -3.97 -5.66
C ILE A 18 5.59 -3.44 -6.95
N ASP A 19 5.30 -4.13 -8.04
CA ASP A 19 5.78 -3.79 -9.37
C ASP A 19 4.63 -4.02 -10.36
N TYR A 20 4.51 -3.07 -11.28
CA TYR A 20 3.45 -2.98 -12.26
C TYR A 20 3.97 -3.11 -13.69
N CYS A 21 5.22 -3.55 -13.87
CA CYS A 21 5.83 -3.64 -15.20
C CYS A 21 5.09 -4.56 -16.20
N MET A 22 4.25 -5.49 -15.72
CA MET A 22 3.45 -6.39 -16.54
C MET A 22 1.99 -5.95 -16.68
N MET A 23 1.66 -4.74 -16.24
CA MET A 23 0.30 -4.23 -16.19
C MET A 23 -0.07 -3.46 -17.45
N ASP A 24 -1.27 -3.72 -17.95
CA ASP A 24 -1.91 -2.86 -18.93
C ASP A 24 -2.68 -1.75 -18.20
N PHE A 25 -2.12 -0.54 -18.19
CA PHE A 25 -2.70 0.61 -17.49
C PHE A 25 -3.94 1.19 -18.20
N ASP A 26 -4.24 0.78 -19.43
CA ASP A 26 -5.45 1.23 -20.14
C ASP A 26 -6.68 0.43 -19.70
N THR A 27 -6.48 -0.77 -19.13
CA THR A 27 -7.56 -1.66 -18.69
C THR A 27 -7.78 -1.68 -17.18
N VAL A 28 -6.85 -1.15 -16.40
CA VAL A 28 -6.88 -1.20 -14.93
C VAL A 28 -6.98 0.22 -14.35
N ARG A 29 -7.83 0.40 -13.34
CA ARG A 29 -7.91 1.67 -12.60
C ARG A 29 -7.03 1.64 -11.36
N PHE A 30 -6.62 2.80 -10.89
CA PHE A 30 -5.85 2.95 -9.65
C PHE A 30 -6.55 2.30 -8.45
N THR A 31 -7.87 2.44 -8.34
CA THR A 31 -8.65 1.84 -7.25
C THR A 31 -8.68 0.32 -7.30
N ASP A 32 -8.53 -0.30 -8.48
CA ASP A 32 -8.46 -1.75 -8.60
C ASP A 32 -7.09 -2.28 -8.13
N LEU A 33 -6.02 -1.49 -8.27
CA LEU A 33 -4.72 -1.80 -7.66
C LEU A 33 -4.73 -1.71 -6.15
N LEU A 34 -5.43 -0.71 -5.61
CA LEU A 34 -5.61 -0.62 -4.17
C LEU A 34 -6.38 -1.82 -3.62
N LYS A 35 -7.46 -2.24 -4.30
CA LYS A 35 -8.19 -3.45 -3.91
C LYS A 35 -7.30 -4.69 -3.95
N MET A 36 -6.51 -4.86 -5.01
CA MET A 36 -5.57 -5.97 -5.13
C MET A 36 -4.52 -5.95 -4.00
N PHE A 37 -4.00 -4.77 -3.66
CA PHE A 37 -3.11 -4.58 -2.51
C PHE A 37 -3.79 -5.06 -1.22
N PHE A 38 -5.02 -4.62 -0.93
CA PHE A 38 -5.72 -5.03 0.29
C PHE A 38 -6.03 -6.53 0.32
N ILE A 39 -6.53 -7.12 -0.77
CA ILE A 39 -6.77 -8.57 -0.86
C ILE A 39 -5.49 -9.37 -0.59
N MET A 40 -4.37 -8.97 -1.19
CA MET A 40 -3.07 -9.62 -0.95
C MET A 40 -2.66 -9.51 0.52
N THR A 41 -2.83 -8.33 1.09
CA THR A 41 -2.53 -8.06 2.48
C THR A 41 -3.42 -8.87 3.43
N ASP A 42 -4.71 -9.03 3.12
CA ASP A 42 -5.63 -9.85 3.91
C ASP A 42 -5.22 -11.32 3.91
N ILE A 43 -4.86 -11.86 2.74
CA ILE A 43 -4.35 -13.24 2.61
C ILE A 43 -3.06 -13.40 3.44
N LEU A 44 -2.14 -12.45 3.33
CA LEU A 44 -0.87 -12.49 4.04
C LEU A 44 -1.04 -12.43 5.56
N MET A 45 -1.98 -11.63 6.06
CA MET A 45 -2.28 -11.53 7.49
C MET A 45 -2.72 -12.86 8.11
N ILE A 46 -3.27 -13.76 7.30
CA ILE A 46 -3.69 -15.10 7.75
C ILE A 46 -2.57 -16.12 7.54
N ALA A 47 -1.85 -16.02 6.43
CA ALA A 47 -0.93 -17.05 5.99
C ALA A 47 0.53 -16.85 6.44
N ASP A 48 0.90 -15.66 6.93
CA ASP A 48 2.29 -15.30 7.23
C ASP A 48 2.44 -14.57 8.57
N ASP A 49 2.94 -15.30 9.57
CA ASP A 49 3.17 -14.79 10.93
C ASP A 49 4.09 -13.55 10.95
N ASN A 50 5.03 -13.43 10.01
CA ASN A 50 5.95 -12.30 9.99
C ASN A 50 5.22 -10.98 9.72
N ILE A 51 4.23 -10.97 8.82
CA ILE A 51 3.44 -9.75 8.58
C ILE A 51 2.50 -9.46 9.75
N ALA A 52 1.88 -10.48 10.35
CA ALA A 52 0.92 -10.34 11.42
C ALA A 52 1.58 -9.85 12.73
N ILE A 53 2.76 -10.37 13.05
CA ILE A 53 3.48 -10.07 14.28
C ILE A 53 4.41 -8.86 14.09
N SER A 54 5.29 -8.93 13.09
CA SER A 54 6.38 -7.97 12.91
C SER A 54 6.01 -6.80 12.00
N GLY A 55 4.91 -6.90 11.25
CA GLY A 55 4.46 -5.88 10.31
C GLY A 55 5.08 -6.02 8.93
N GLU A 56 5.00 -4.97 8.13
CA GLU A 56 5.39 -5.00 6.72
C GLU A 56 6.42 -3.93 6.34
N GLN A 57 7.18 -4.21 5.29
CA GLN A 57 8.02 -3.26 4.58
C GLN A 57 7.62 -3.29 3.11
N LEU A 58 7.37 -2.13 2.51
CA LEU A 58 6.98 -2.01 1.12
C LEU A 58 8.16 -1.58 0.27
N ILE A 59 8.34 -2.23 -0.87
CA ILE A 59 9.19 -1.74 -1.97
C ILE A 59 8.27 -1.56 -3.17
N ILE A 60 8.11 -0.33 -3.63
CA ILE A 60 7.21 0.05 -4.72
C ILE A 60 8.03 0.55 -5.90
N ASN A 61 8.02 -0.20 -6.99
CA ASN A 61 8.68 0.17 -8.23
C ASN A 61 7.74 1.02 -9.10
N PHE A 62 8.13 2.27 -9.34
CA PHE A 62 7.39 3.23 -10.16
C PHE A 62 7.83 3.26 -11.63
N GLN A 63 8.76 2.39 -12.03
CA GLN A 63 9.24 2.33 -13.40
C GLN A 63 8.09 2.01 -14.39
N ASN A 64 8.05 2.74 -15.50
CA ASN A 64 7.10 2.57 -16.61
C ASN A 64 5.62 2.74 -16.26
N ILE A 65 5.28 3.40 -15.15
CA ILE A 65 3.89 3.80 -14.87
C ILE A 65 3.59 5.11 -15.62
N PRO A 66 2.54 5.18 -16.45
CA PRO A 66 2.23 6.39 -17.22
C PRO A 66 1.74 7.52 -16.31
N ALA A 67 2.07 8.76 -16.68
CA ALA A 67 1.69 9.95 -15.91
C ALA A 67 0.18 10.07 -15.68
N SER A 68 -0.62 9.66 -16.68
CA SER A 68 -2.09 9.62 -16.64
C SER A 68 -2.61 8.76 -15.49
N PHE A 69 -1.88 7.70 -15.11
CA PHE A 69 -2.29 6.82 -14.03
C PHE A 69 -2.18 7.51 -12.66
N PHE A 70 -1.17 8.36 -12.46
CA PHE A 70 -1.03 9.15 -11.23
C PHE A 70 -2.09 10.23 -11.09
N LEU A 71 -2.73 10.70 -12.18
CA LEU A 71 -3.82 11.66 -12.11
C LEU A 71 -5.09 11.07 -11.44
N GLN A 72 -5.22 9.74 -11.43
CA GLN A 72 -6.29 9.06 -10.69
C GLN A 72 -6.09 9.13 -9.17
N PHE A 73 -4.89 9.49 -8.70
CA PHE A 73 -4.58 9.63 -7.29
C PHE A 73 -5.09 10.97 -6.76
N THR A 74 -6.30 10.96 -6.22
CA THR A 74 -6.92 12.16 -5.64
C THR A 74 -6.58 12.30 -4.14
N PRO A 75 -6.62 13.51 -3.58
CA PRO A 75 -6.50 13.71 -2.13
C PRO A 75 -7.53 12.90 -1.32
N GLU A 76 -8.73 12.70 -1.85
CA GLU A 76 -9.76 11.86 -1.24
C GLU A 76 -9.32 10.39 -1.13
N ILE A 77 -8.81 9.82 -2.23
CA ILE A 77 -8.27 8.46 -2.24
C ILE A 77 -7.12 8.35 -1.25
N PHE A 78 -6.21 9.33 -1.25
CA PHE A 78 -5.09 9.33 -0.32
C PHE A 78 -5.54 9.41 1.15
N LYS A 79 -6.52 10.25 1.48
CA LYS A 79 -7.11 10.33 2.84
C LYS A 79 -7.73 8.99 3.26
N LYS A 80 -8.41 8.29 2.35
CA LYS A 80 -8.93 6.93 2.62
C LYS A 80 -7.80 5.96 2.90
N MET A 81 -6.74 5.96 2.08
CA MET A 81 -5.58 5.08 2.31
C MET A 81 -4.88 5.35 3.64
N THR A 82 -4.70 6.61 4.04
CA THR A 82 -4.03 6.94 5.31
C THR A 82 -4.85 6.49 6.52
N VAL A 83 -6.18 6.55 6.47
CA VAL A 83 -7.06 5.99 7.52
C VAL A 83 -7.00 4.46 7.51
N CYS A 84 -7.03 3.83 6.34
CA CYS A 84 -6.90 2.37 6.23
C CYS A 84 -5.60 1.88 6.87
N TRP A 85 -4.45 2.45 6.48
CA TRP A 85 -3.13 2.07 7.00
C TRP A 85 -2.89 2.51 8.45
N GLY A 86 -3.46 3.64 8.86
CA GLY A 86 -3.17 4.24 10.17
C GLY A 86 -4.02 3.66 11.29
N THR A 87 -5.28 3.32 11.01
CA THR A 87 -6.27 3.01 12.05
C THR A 87 -7.18 1.83 11.74
N ALA A 88 -7.41 1.48 10.47
CA ALA A 88 -8.38 0.42 10.13
C ALA A 88 -7.74 -0.97 10.06
N TYR A 89 -6.55 -1.08 9.46
CA TYR A 89 -5.81 -2.32 9.37
C TYR A 89 -4.94 -2.52 10.62
N PRO A 90 -4.91 -3.71 11.23
CA PRO A 90 -4.05 -4.02 12.38
C PRO A 90 -2.59 -4.27 11.95
N LEU A 91 -2.11 -3.56 10.93
CA LEU A 91 -0.78 -3.72 10.35
C LEU A 91 0.13 -2.56 10.71
N ARG A 92 1.43 -2.86 10.76
CA ARG A 92 2.47 -1.89 11.07
C ARG A 92 3.40 -1.75 9.88
N ILE A 93 3.21 -0.69 9.10
CA ILE A 93 4.18 -0.28 8.08
C ILE A 93 5.48 0.11 8.78
N LYS A 94 6.55 -0.66 8.59
CA LYS A 94 7.89 -0.40 9.15
C LYS A 94 8.74 0.43 8.20
N LEU A 95 8.54 0.27 6.90
CA LEU A 95 9.28 0.96 5.84
C LEU A 95 8.44 1.00 4.55
N CYS A 96 8.58 2.04 3.75
CA CYS A 96 8.04 2.14 2.40
C CYS A 96 9.10 2.80 1.50
N LEU A 97 9.65 2.02 0.58
CA LEU A 97 10.66 2.44 -0.39
C LEU A 97 10.01 2.58 -1.76
N CYS A 98 9.82 3.81 -2.21
CA CYS A 98 9.41 4.12 -3.57
C CYS A 98 10.67 4.26 -4.43
N ILE A 99 10.91 3.32 -5.35
CA ILE A 99 12.08 3.30 -6.24
C ILE A 99 11.67 3.62 -7.68
N ASN A 100 12.61 4.13 -8.47
CA ASN A 100 12.38 4.58 -9.84
C ASN A 100 11.21 5.58 -9.96
N ALA A 101 11.05 6.43 -8.95
CA ALA A 101 9.99 7.42 -8.91
C ALA A 101 10.24 8.51 -9.98
N PRO A 102 9.29 8.78 -10.88
CA PRO A 102 9.40 9.94 -11.75
C PRO A 102 9.18 11.23 -10.96
N LEU A 103 9.65 12.37 -11.49
CA LEU A 103 9.53 13.68 -10.85
C LEU A 103 8.09 14.03 -10.44
N LEU A 104 7.09 13.57 -11.21
CA LEU A 104 5.68 13.75 -10.88
C LEU A 104 5.29 13.08 -9.55
N VAL A 105 5.80 11.86 -9.28
CA VAL A 105 5.55 11.13 -8.03
C VAL A 105 6.24 11.82 -6.87
N GLU A 106 7.47 12.31 -7.04
CA GLU A 106 8.15 13.09 -6.00
C GLU A 106 7.38 14.37 -5.65
N LYS A 107 6.88 15.09 -6.65
CA LYS A 107 6.03 16.28 -6.44
C LYS A 107 4.74 15.92 -5.71
N LEU A 108 4.04 14.87 -6.16
CA LEU A 108 2.80 14.40 -5.55
C LEU A 108 3.01 13.98 -4.10
N TYR A 109 4.10 13.27 -3.81
CA TYR A 109 4.47 12.90 -2.45
C TYR A 109 4.69 14.13 -1.57
N ASN A 110 5.50 15.09 -2.01
CA ASN A 110 5.84 16.24 -1.19
C ASN A 110 4.68 17.24 -0.99
N THR A 111 3.80 17.39 -1.98
CA THR A 111 2.73 18.41 -1.98
C THR A 111 1.40 17.90 -1.43
N VAL A 112 1.06 16.63 -1.67
CA VAL A 112 -0.23 16.06 -1.26
C VAL A 112 -0.05 15.03 -0.15
N CYS A 113 0.90 14.11 -0.32
CA CYS A 113 0.95 12.94 0.55
C CYS A 113 1.56 13.25 1.93
N LYS A 114 2.79 13.76 1.93
CA LYS A 114 3.59 14.01 3.12
C LYS A 114 2.89 14.92 4.14
N PRO A 115 2.20 16.02 3.76
CA PRO A 115 1.52 16.88 4.72
C PRO A 115 0.39 16.21 5.51
N LEU A 116 -0.28 15.19 4.96
CA LEU A 116 -1.37 14.49 5.64
C LEU A 116 -0.90 13.25 6.41
N MET A 117 0.40 12.95 6.39
CA MET A 117 1.01 11.86 7.14
C MET A 117 1.50 12.33 8.50
N SER A 118 1.38 11.49 9.53
CA SER A 118 2.06 11.73 10.82
C SER A 118 3.58 11.70 10.66
N LYS A 119 4.32 12.40 11.53
CA LYS A 119 5.81 12.38 11.53
C LYS A 119 6.38 10.95 11.55
N LYS A 120 5.73 10.04 12.27
CA LYS A 120 6.10 8.62 12.35
C LYS A 120 6.06 7.92 10.99
N ILE A 121 5.03 8.21 10.17
CA ILE A 121 4.91 7.64 8.82
C ILE A 121 5.86 8.35 7.85
N GLN A 122 5.98 9.68 7.94
CA GLN A 122 6.93 10.43 7.09
C GLN A 122 8.37 9.90 7.23
N ASN A 123 8.79 9.52 8.44
CA ASN A 123 10.11 8.95 8.70
C ASN A 123 10.30 7.52 8.16
N ARG A 124 9.24 6.88 7.65
CA ARG A 124 9.27 5.51 7.11
C ARG A 124 9.12 5.48 5.59
N VAL A 125 8.78 6.60 4.96
CA VAL A 125 8.56 6.70 3.51
C VAL A 125 9.77 7.38 2.87
N HIS A 126 10.44 6.66 1.98
CA HIS A 126 11.58 7.16 1.23
C HIS A 126 11.29 7.05 -0.27
N VAL A 127 11.54 8.13 -1.00
CA VAL A 127 11.26 8.22 -2.44
C VAL A 127 12.56 8.50 -3.17
N TYR A 128 12.88 7.64 -4.14
CA TYR A 128 14.11 7.69 -4.91
C TYR A 128 13.80 7.61 -6.40
N SER A 129 14.43 8.50 -7.17
CA SER A 129 14.44 8.44 -8.62
C SER A 129 15.35 7.31 -9.11
N SER A 130 15.33 7.05 -10.41
CA SER A 130 16.23 6.06 -11.02
C SER A 130 17.72 6.43 -10.86
N GLN A 131 18.06 7.71 -10.77
CA GLN A 131 19.46 8.17 -10.63
C GLN A 131 20.02 7.98 -9.21
N ASN A 132 19.16 7.83 -8.20
CA ASN A 132 19.59 7.73 -6.80
C ASN A 132 19.04 6.48 -6.09
N MET A 133 18.59 5.48 -6.85
CA MET A 133 17.98 4.26 -6.34
C MET A 133 18.89 3.49 -5.36
N GLU A 134 20.22 3.51 -5.56
CA GLU A 134 21.18 2.87 -4.64
C GLU A 134 21.06 3.36 -3.18
N LYS A 135 20.52 4.57 -2.94
CA LYS A 135 20.22 5.07 -1.59
C LYS A 135 19.15 4.23 -0.88
N ALA A 136 18.30 3.52 -1.60
CA ALA A 136 17.34 2.60 -1.01
C ALA A 136 18.05 1.50 -0.18
N TYR A 137 19.28 1.12 -0.54
CA TYR A 137 20.05 0.10 0.18
C TYR A 137 20.55 0.55 1.55
N THR A 138 20.49 1.84 1.87
CA THR A 138 20.77 2.33 3.23
C THR A 138 19.63 2.03 4.20
N HIS A 139 18.43 1.74 3.69
CA HIS A 139 17.24 1.48 4.49
C HIS A 139 16.86 -0.01 4.56
N LEU A 140 17.24 -0.77 3.52
CA LEU A 140 17.02 -2.21 3.47
C LEU A 140 18.23 -2.85 2.75
N PRO A 141 18.89 -3.87 3.33
CA PRO A 141 20.06 -4.50 2.72
C PRO A 141 19.79 -5.01 1.29
N LYS A 142 20.70 -4.72 0.36
CA LYS A 142 20.60 -5.12 -1.06
C LYS A 142 20.27 -6.61 -1.28
N PRO A 143 20.82 -7.60 -0.53
CA PRO A 143 20.44 -9.00 -0.71
C PRO A 143 18.94 -9.29 -0.49
N LEU A 144 18.22 -8.46 0.27
CA LEU A 144 16.79 -8.59 0.51
C LEU A 144 15.92 -8.00 -0.61
N PHE A 145 16.50 -7.38 -1.63
CA PHE A 145 15.78 -6.94 -2.83
C PHE A 145 15.58 -8.09 -3.84
N PRO A 146 14.64 -7.96 -4.79
CA PRO A 146 14.52 -8.87 -5.91
C PRO A 146 15.80 -8.94 -6.76
N GLU A 147 16.02 -10.07 -7.45
CA GLU A 147 17.18 -10.31 -8.32
C GLU A 147 17.39 -9.21 -9.37
N ARG A 148 16.32 -8.70 -9.97
CA ARG A 148 16.36 -7.64 -10.98
C ARG A 148 16.88 -6.28 -10.47
N PHE A 149 17.02 -6.12 -9.15
CA PHE A 149 17.64 -4.96 -8.51
C PHE A 149 19.00 -5.33 -7.88
N GLY A 150 19.60 -6.46 -8.26
CA GLY A 150 20.89 -6.91 -7.75
C GLY A 150 20.85 -7.47 -6.33
N GLY A 151 19.65 -7.83 -5.84
CA GLY A 151 19.49 -8.63 -4.63
C GLY A 151 19.42 -10.13 -4.92
N HIS A 152 19.03 -10.91 -3.92
CA HIS A 152 18.93 -12.38 -4.03
C HIS A 152 17.60 -12.90 -3.46
N ASN A 153 16.60 -12.03 -3.30
CA ASN A 153 15.36 -12.35 -2.58
C ASN A 153 14.22 -12.83 -3.50
N GLY A 154 14.59 -13.67 -4.46
CA GLY A 154 13.68 -14.33 -5.39
C GLY A 154 13.52 -13.64 -6.73
N SER A 155 13.10 -14.44 -7.70
CA SER A 155 12.88 -14.05 -9.09
C SER A 155 11.50 -13.39 -9.27
N HIS A 156 11.46 -12.27 -10.01
CA HIS A 156 10.23 -11.52 -10.24
C HIS A 156 9.15 -12.35 -10.95
N THR A 157 9.54 -13.10 -11.99
CA THR A 157 8.60 -13.89 -12.79
C THR A 157 8.03 -15.05 -12.00
N THR A 158 8.88 -15.80 -11.31
CA THR A 158 8.48 -16.94 -10.47
C THR A 158 7.50 -16.51 -9.37
N LEU A 159 7.89 -15.52 -8.55
CA LEU A 159 7.05 -15.06 -7.44
C LEU A 159 5.74 -14.44 -7.92
N THR A 160 5.73 -13.75 -9.07
CA THR A 160 4.49 -13.22 -9.66
C THR A 160 3.53 -14.34 -10.03
N MET A 161 4.02 -15.39 -10.69
CA MET A 161 3.18 -16.53 -11.09
C MET A 161 2.67 -17.33 -9.89
N GLU A 162 3.53 -17.56 -8.90
CA GLU A 162 3.15 -18.23 -7.65
C GLU A 162 2.06 -17.45 -6.93
N TRP A 163 2.25 -16.15 -6.70
CA TRP A 163 1.28 -15.34 -5.98
C TRP A 163 -0.01 -15.10 -6.74
N LYS A 164 0.03 -15.04 -8.08
CA LYS A 164 -1.19 -15.04 -8.88
C LYS A 164 -2.03 -16.28 -8.58
N ARG A 165 -1.42 -17.48 -8.60
CA ARG A 165 -2.12 -18.74 -8.29
C ARG A 165 -2.64 -18.77 -6.86
N THR A 166 -1.83 -18.29 -5.90
CA THR A 166 -2.27 -18.19 -4.50
C THR A 166 -3.54 -17.33 -4.40
N VAL A 167 -3.56 -16.13 -4.96
CA VAL A 167 -4.75 -15.27 -4.92
C VAL A 167 -5.96 -15.92 -5.60
N GLU A 168 -5.76 -16.59 -6.74
CA GLU A 168 -6.82 -17.33 -7.44
C GLU A 168 -7.40 -18.46 -6.56
N ASN A 169 -6.56 -19.15 -5.78
CA ASN A 169 -7.00 -20.18 -4.84
C ASN A 169 -7.81 -19.60 -3.66
N TYR A 170 -7.50 -18.38 -3.21
CA TYR A 170 -8.25 -17.68 -2.17
C TYR A 170 -9.53 -17.02 -2.69
N ARG A 171 -9.86 -17.11 -3.99
CA ARG A 171 -11.03 -16.45 -4.59
C ARG A 171 -12.32 -16.71 -3.83
N GLY A 172 -12.58 -17.96 -3.41
CA GLY A 172 -13.79 -18.31 -2.67
C GLY A 172 -13.92 -17.52 -1.37
N TRP A 173 -12.83 -17.49 -0.60
CA TRP A 173 -12.72 -16.77 0.67
C TRP A 173 -12.88 -15.25 0.49
N VAL A 174 -12.24 -14.66 -0.52
CA VAL A 174 -12.38 -13.23 -0.84
C VAL A 174 -13.81 -12.86 -1.23
N MET A 175 -14.51 -13.73 -1.97
CA MET A 175 -15.89 -13.48 -2.37
C MET A 175 -16.85 -13.58 -1.18
N GLU A 176 -16.57 -14.47 -0.23
CA GLU A 176 -17.34 -14.63 1.00
C GLU A 176 -17.25 -13.41 1.91
N ASP A 177 -16.12 -12.69 1.90
CA ASP A 177 -15.91 -11.47 2.71
C ASP A 177 -17.07 -10.46 2.55
N SER A 178 -17.60 -10.33 1.33
CA SER A 178 -18.71 -9.42 1.01
C SER A 178 -20.03 -9.74 1.74
N SER A 179 -20.16 -10.94 2.33
CA SER A 179 -21.30 -11.35 3.14
C SER A 179 -21.20 -10.88 4.60
N TYR A 180 -20.00 -10.59 5.10
CA TYR A 180 -19.77 -10.13 6.46
C TYR A 180 -19.89 -8.60 6.54
N LYS A 181 -21.01 -8.11 7.08
CA LYS A 181 -21.25 -6.67 7.22
C LYS A 181 -21.82 -6.32 8.59
N SER A 182 -21.40 -5.17 9.12
CA SER A 182 -22.03 -4.59 10.30
C SER A 182 -23.48 -4.22 10.01
N ASN A 183 -24.39 -4.59 10.91
CA ASN A 183 -25.76 -4.11 10.86
C ASN A 183 -25.83 -2.68 11.41
N GLU A 184 -25.72 -1.69 10.52
CA GLU A 184 -25.68 -0.27 10.86
C GLU A 184 -26.93 0.23 11.61
N LYS A 185 -28.08 -0.48 11.54
CA LYS A 185 -29.28 -0.14 12.32
C LYS A 185 -29.09 -0.33 13.83
N LEU A 186 -28.14 -1.16 14.24
CA LEU A 186 -27.85 -1.46 15.64
C LEU A 186 -26.71 -0.61 16.21
N ARG A 187 -26.13 0.32 15.42
CA ARG A 187 -25.03 1.16 15.89
C ARG A 187 -25.55 2.16 16.95
N PRO A 188 -24.99 2.20 18.18
CA PRO A 188 -25.51 3.05 19.26
C PRO A 188 -25.46 4.56 18.98
N ASN A 189 -24.45 4.99 18.20
CA ASN A 189 -24.26 6.37 17.80
C ASN A 189 -24.72 6.58 16.34
N LYS A 190 -25.05 7.84 15.97
CA LYS A 190 -25.36 8.18 14.57
C LYS A 190 -24.23 7.64 13.66
N PRO A 191 -24.57 6.88 12.60
CA PRO A 191 -23.57 6.38 11.66
C PRO A 191 -22.80 7.55 11.08
N LYS A 192 -21.47 7.50 11.17
CA LYS A 192 -20.62 8.44 10.44
C LYS A 192 -20.70 8.08 8.97
N THR A 193 -21.13 9.01 8.14
CA THR A 193 -21.16 8.81 6.69
C THR A 193 -19.76 8.94 6.10
N CYS A 194 -19.52 8.32 4.94
CA CYS A 194 -18.23 8.46 4.24
C CYS A 194 -17.91 9.95 3.95
N ASN A 195 -18.93 10.78 3.73
CA ASN A 195 -18.77 12.22 3.56
C ASN A 195 -18.39 12.94 4.87
N GLU A 196 -18.92 12.53 6.02
CA GLU A 196 -18.53 13.10 7.31
C GLU A 196 -17.09 12.71 7.69
N GLU A 197 -16.60 11.52 7.30
CA GLU A 197 -15.23 11.10 7.61
C GLU A 197 -14.20 11.58 6.57
N PHE A 198 -14.53 11.49 5.29
CA PHE A 198 -13.59 11.67 4.17
C PHE A 198 -13.90 12.83 3.25
N GLY A 199 -15.08 13.45 3.36
CA GLY A 199 -15.44 14.63 2.58
C GLY A 199 -14.47 15.79 2.80
N MET A 200 -14.42 16.70 1.83
CA MET A 200 -13.86 18.04 2.06
C MET A 200 -14.86 18.73 2.99
N GLU A 201 -14.57 18.76 4.29
CA GLU A 201 -15.26 19.66 5.21
C GLU A 201 -14.97 21.09 4.72
N GLY A 202 -15.89 21.59 3.91
CA GLY A 202 -15.92 22.99 3.51
C GLY A 202 -15.94 23.85 4.75
N THR A 203 -15.22 24.96 4.66
CA THR A 203 -14.94 26.00 5.65
C THR A 203 -16.20 26.72 6.19
N PHE A 204 -17.30 26.02 6.44
CA PHE A 204 -18.47 26.55 7.11
C PHE A 204 -18.44 26.06 8.55
N ARG A 205 -18.00 26.97 9.43
CA ARG A 205 -18.13 26.87 10.87
C ARG A 205 -19.55 26.38 11.18
N LYS A 206 -19.68 25.18 11.75
CA LYS A 206 -20.90 24.83 12.49
C LYS A 206 -21.02 25.88 13.59
N LEU A 207 -21.98 26.78 13.42
CA LEU A 207 -22.37 27.74 14.45
C LEU A 207 -23.12 26.91 15.50
N ASN A 208 -22.42 26.47 16.54
CA ASN A 208 -23.07 25.99 17.75
C ASN A 208 -23.65 27.25 18.42
N LEU A 209 -24.97 27.39 18.39
CA LEU A 209 -25.68 28.34 19.24
C LEU A 209 -25.99 27.59 20.53
N ASP A 210 -25.45 28.10 21.65
CA ASP A 210 -25.90 27.77 22.99
C ASP A 210 -27.29 28.37 23.26
#